data_AF-A0A9P5APZ5-F1
#
_entry.id   AF-A0A9P5APZ5-F1
#
_cell.length_a   1.000
_cell.length_b   1.000
_cell.length_c   1.000
_cell.angle_alpha   90.00
_cell.angle_beta   90.00
_cell.angle_gamma   90.00
#
_symmetry.space_group_name_H-M   'P 1'
#
loop_
_entity.id
_entity.type
_entity.pdbx_description
1 polymer ?
#
loop_
_entity_poly.entity_id
_entity_poly.type
_entity_poly.pdbx_seq_one_letter_code
_entity_poly.pdbx_strand_id
1 'polypeptide(L)'
;MFSATRALRQAAVHAERTPLIKFLGPRTIPPNVDHTPKPHPASGAQKLPESWAGYGSGDAATTHKSFSSYRDHVQQHGPLQKSGFGGTPAASLGSVKPPQGVAFDVSELPARFHRAPLNAAEIEAIESGGAALFG
;
A
#
# COMPACT_ATOMS: atom_id res chain seq x y z
N MET A 1 -8.42 -73.31 -13.96
CA MET A 1 -9.40 -72.52 -13.19
C MET A 1 -8.72 -71.68 -12.10
N PHE A 2 -7.86 -70.69 -12.45
CA PHE A 2 -7.10 -69.90 -11.46
C PHE A 2 -7.18 -68.37 -11.65
N SER A 3 -8.20 -67.87 -12.35
CA SER A 3 -8.31 -66.44 -12.70
C SER A 3 -9.03 -65.59 -11.64
N ALA A 4 -10.01 -66.17 -10.93
CA ALA A 4 -10.89 -65.41 -10.02
C ALA A 4 -10.19 -64.90 -8.75
N THR A 5 -9.24 -65.66 -8.20
CA THR A 5 -8.53 -65.31 -6.96
C THR A 5 -7.52 -64.17 -7.14
N ARG A 6 -6.99 -63.96 -8.35
CA ARG A 6 -6.06 -62.85 -8.65
C ARG A 6 -6.77 -61.50 -8.74
N ALA A 7 -7.94 -61.48 -9.39
CA ALA A 7 -8.75 -60.26 -9.53
C ALA A 7 -9.25 -59.72 -8.19
N LEU A 8 -9.67 -60.60 -7.27
CA LEU A 8 -10.13 -60.20 -5.94
C LEU A 8 -9.00 -59.61 -5.07
N ARG A 9 -7.78 -60.14 -5.16
CA ARG A 9 -6.61 -59.58 -4.44
C ARG A 9 -6.17 -58.23 -5.00
N GLN A 10 -6.24 -58.02 -6.32
CA GLN A 10 -5.96 -56.71 -6.92
C GLN A 10 -7.00 -55.65 -6.48
N ALA A 11 -8.29 -56.00 -6.45
CA ALA A 11 -9.34 -55.08 -6.00
C ALA A 11 -9.19 -54.66 -4.51
N ALA A 12 -8.76 -55.57 -3.64
CA ALA A 12 -8.53 -55.28 -2.23
C ALA A 12 -7.35 -54.33 -1.97
N VAL A 13 -6.27 -54.42 -2.74
CA VAL A 13 -5.08 -53.53 -2.60
C VAL A 13 -5.40 -52.08 -3.04
N HIS A 14 -6.34 -51.91 -3.98
CA HIS A 14 -6.77 -50.57 -4.43
C HIS A 14 -7.73 -49.88 -3.44
N ALA A 15 -8.38 -50.61 -2.54
CA ALA A 15 -9.27 -50.03 -1.52
C ALA A 15 -8.48 -49.29 -0.43
N GLU A 16 -7.26 -49.74 -0.09
CA GLU A 16 -6.41 -49.09 0.93
C GLU A 16 -5.63 -47.88 0.40
N ARG A 17 -5.53 -47.70 -0.92
CA ARG A 17 -4.80 -46.59 -1.56
C ARG A 17 -5.68 -45.71 -2.44
N THR A 18 -6.93 -45.53 -2.04
CA THR A 18 -7.85 -44.59 -2.73
C THR A 18 -7.35 -43.16 -2.49
N PRO A 19 -6.91 -42.41 -3.51
CA PRO A 19 -6.47 -41.04 -3.32
C PRO A 19 -7.66 -40.17 -2.88
N LEU A 20 -7.48 -39.37 -1.83
CA LEU A 20 -8.52 -38.46 -1.32
C LEU A 20 -8.89 -37.34 -2.32
N ILE A 21 -8.10 -37.18 -3.38
CA ILE A 21 -8.34 -36.22 -4.44
C ILE A 21 -9.18 -36.85 -5.56
N LYS A 22 -10.28 -36.18 -5.93
CA LYS A 22 -11.09 -36.54 -7.09
C LYS A 22 -10.79 -35.56 -8.22
N PHE A 23 -10.41 -36.07 -9.39
CA PHE A 23 -10.22 -35.25 -10.59
C PHE A 23 -11.58 -34.95 -11.22
N LEU A 24 -12.20 -33.83 -10.81
CA LEU A 24 -13.57 -33.43 -11.20
C LEU A 24 -13.69 -32.84 -12.62
N GLY A 25 -12.74 -33.12 -13.52
CA GLY A 25 -12.72 -32.55 -14.88
C GLY A 25 -12.67 -31.02 -14.92
N PRO A 26 -12.87 -30.41 -16.10
CA PRO A 26 -12.91 -28.95 -16.26
C PRO A 26 -14.09 -28.35 -15.50
N ARG A 27 -13.82 -27.44 -14.56
CA ARG A 27 -14.86 -26.78 -13.76
C ARG A 27 -15.55 -25.72 -14.62
N THR A 28 -16.86 -25.83 -14.81
CA THR A 28 -17.67 -24.80 -15.47
C THR A 28 -17.97 -23.68 -14.46
N ILE A 29 -17.51 -22.46 -14.74
CA ILE A 29 -17.86 -21.29 -13.94
C ILE A 29 -19.27 -20.86 -14.35
N PRO A 30 -20.19 -20.61 -13.40
CA PRO A 30 -21.50 -20.07 -13.73
C PRO A 30 -21.37 -18.76 -14.51
N PRO A 31 -22.21 -18.52 -15.54
CA PRO A 31 -22.10 -17.31 -16.36
C PRO A 31 -22.38 -16.02 -15.57
N ASN A 32 -23.17 -16.11 -14.49
CA ASN A 32 -23.48 -14.99 -13.61
C ASN A 32 -23.03 -15.32 -12.18
N VAL A 33 -21.84 -14.86 -11.83
CA VAL A 33 -21.34 -14.87 -10.46
C VAL A 33 -21.60 -13.50 -9.84
N ASP A 34 -22.19 -13.49 -8.66
CA ASP A 34 -22.39 -12.27 -7.88
C ASP A 34 -21.06 -11.81 -7.28
N HIS A 35 -20.52 -10.71 -7.81
CA HIS A 35 -19.29 -10.06 -7.36
C HIS A 35 -19.56 -8.86 -6.44
N THR A 36 -20.79 -8.68 -5.95
CA THR A 36 -21.08 -7.61 -5.01
C THR A 36 -20.22 -7.78 -3.75
N PRO A 37 -19.45 -6.75 -3.35
CA PRO A 37 -18.67 -6.84 -2.12
C PRO A 37 -19.60 -7.04 -0.92
N LYS A 38 -19.25 -7.97 -0.05
CA LYS A 38 -20.05 -8.31 1.15
C LYS A 38 -19.16 -8.29 2.40
N PRO A 39 -19.68 -7.88 3.56
CA PRO A 39 -18.97 -8.01 4.82
C PRO A 39 -18.56 -9.46 5.06
N HIS A 40 -17.38 -9.67 5.64
CA HIS A 40 -16.95 -11.00 6.06
C HIS A 40 -17.86 -11.50 7.21
N PRO A 41 -18.31 -12.77 7.21
CA PRO A 41 -19.21 -13.30 8.25
C PRO A 41 -18.68 -13.16 9.68
N ALA A 42 -17.36 -13.20 9.86
CA ALA A 42 -16.69 -13.06 11.15
C ALA A 42 -16.36 -11.60 11.54
N SER A 43 -16.72 -10.61 10.73
CA SER A 43 -16.43 -9.19 10.99
C SER A 43 -17.16 -8.63 12.22
N GLY A 44 -18.26 -9.27 12.64
CA GLY A 44 -19.18 -8.73 13.65
C GLY A 44 -20.00 -7.53 13.17
N ALA A 45 -19.48 -6.75 12.22
CA ALA A 45 -20.19 -5.69 11.51
C ALA A 45 -21.05 -6.26 10.37
N GLN A 46 -22.35 -5.94 10.35
CA GLN A 46 -23.29 -6.34 9.28
C GLN A 46 -23.24 -5.42 8.04
N LYS A 47 -22.36 -4.43 8.04
CA LYS A 47 -22.20 -3.46 6.95
C LYS A 47 -20.74 -3.30 6.61
N LEU A 48 -20.45 -3.03 5.34
CA LEU A 48 -19.11 -2.63 4.93
C LEU A 48 -18.81 -1.25 5.51
N PRO A 49 -17.54 -0.92 5.80
CA PRO A 49 -17.16 0.43 6.21
C PRO A 49 -17.68 1.48 5.21
N GLU A 50 -17.97 2.69 5.68
CA GLU A 50 -18.48 3.78 4.81
C GLU A 50 -17.52 4.10 3.67
N SER A 51 -16.21 3.94 3.89
CA SER A 51 -15.16 4.04 2.88
C SER A 51 -15.20 2.96 1.78
N TRP A 52 -16.02 1.92 1.95
CA TRP A 52 -16.18 0.80 1.03
C TRP A 52 -17.59 0.72 0.41
N ALA A 53 -18.57 1.43 0.99
CA ALA A 53 -19.94 1.51 0.47
C ALA A 53 -20.04 2.13 -0.94
N GLY A 54 -18.95 2.73 -1.45
CA GLY A 54 -18.88 3.32 -2.78
C GLY A 54 -18.16 2.48 -3.84
N TYR A 55 -18.16 1.14 -3.76
CA TYR A 55 -17.83 0.33 -4.94
C TYR A 55 -18.92 0.53 -6.02
N GLY A 56 -18.76 1.60 -6.82
CA GLY A 56 -19.60 1.91 -7.98
C GLY A 56 -20.10 3.35 -8.09
N SER A 57 -20.40 4.06 -6.99
CA SER A 57 -21.13 5.35 -7.10
C SER A 57 -21.12 6.24 -5.85
N GLY A 58 -20.03 6.29 -5.07
CA GLY A 58 -19.94 7.16 -3.89
C GLY A 58 -18.77 8.16 -3.98
N ASP A 59 -19.01 9.41 -3.57
CA ASP A 59 -18.03 10.52 -3.57
C ASP A 59 -16.90 10.35 -2.52
N ALA A 60 -17.05 9.39 -1.60
CA ALA A 60 -16.17 9.21 -0.44
C ALA A 60 -15.33 7.90 -0.43
N ALA A 61 -15.30 7.14 -1.52
CA ALA A 61 -14.68 5.80 -1.53
C ALA A 61 -13.85 5.54 -2.79
N THR A 62 -12.55 5.31 -2.58
CA THR A 62 -11.54 4.94 -3.58
C THR A 62 -11.26 6.05 -4.59
N THR A 63 -10.05 6.61 -4.57
CA THR A 63 -9.60 7.59 -5.58
C THR A 63 -9.62 6.99 -6.99
N HIS A 64 -9.67 5.65 -7.12
CA HIS A 64 -9.56 4.93 -8.38
C HIS A 64 -10.59 3.79 -8.48
N LYS A 65 -11.48 3.87 -9.48
CA LYS A 65 -12.57 2.91 -9.74
C LYS A 65 -12.10 1.64 -10.48
N SER A 66 -10.85 1.58 -10.93
CA SER A 66 -10.25 0.45 -11.64
C SER A 66 -8.72 0.43 -11.55
N PHE A 67 -8.10 -0.72 -11.80
CA PHE A 67 -6.64 -0.83 -11.86
C PHE A 67 -6.01 0.04 -12.95
N SER A 68 -6.70 0.23 -14.08
CA SER A 68 -6.28 1.16 -15.14
C SER A 68 -6.29 2.62 -14.64
N SER A 69 -7.34 3.03 -13.93
CA SER A 69 -7.41 4.38 -13.35
C SER A 69 -6.35 4.64 -12.28
N TYR A 70 -5.94 3.60 -11.54
CA TYR A 70 -4.80 3.65 -10.63
C TYR A 70 -3.48 3.78 -11.41
N ARG A 71 -3.28 2.96 -12.46
CA ARG A 71 -2.09 3.00 -13.31
C ARG A 71 -1.90 4.36 -13.99
N ASP A 72 -2.96 4.96 -14.51
CA ASP A 72 -2.92 6.28 -15.15
C ASP A 72 -2.56 7.39 -14.15
N HIS A 73 -2.95 7.25 -12.88
CA HIS A 73 -2.69 8.24 -11.84
C HIS A 73 -1.29 8.09 -11.20
N VAL A 74 -0.77 6.86 -11.13
CA VAL A 74 0.50 6.54 -10.48
C VAL A 74 1.72 6.79 -11.39
N GLN A 75 1.51 7.05 -12.68
CA GLN A 75 2.57 7.54 -13.57
C GLN A 75 2.92 8.99 -13.21
N GLN A 76 3.62 9.16 -12.09
CA GLN A 76 4.13 10.43 -11.57
C GLN A 76 5.15 11.13 -12.51
N HIS A 77 5.49 10.49 -13.63
CA HIS A 77 6.37 11.02 -14.69
C HIS A 77 5.71 11.01 -16.09
N GLY A 78 4.40 10.74 -16.19
CA GLY A 78 3.63 10.95 -17.42
C GLY A 78 3.50 12.45 -17.76
N PRO A 79 3.13 12.81 -18.99
CA PRO A 79 3.06 14.20 -19.43
C PRO A 79 2.25 15.03 -18.42
N LEU A 80 2.94 16.04 -17.86
CA LEU A 80 2.54 16.86 -16.73
C LEU A 80 1.04 17.19 -16.83
N GLN A 81 0.22 16.58 -15.96
CA GLN A 81 -1.22 16.84 -15.93
C GLN A 81 -1.43 18.34 -15.68
N LYS A 82 -2.16 19.00 -16.59
CA LYS A 82 -2.41 20.46 -16.56
C LYS A 82 -3.22 20.91 -15.33
N SER A 83 -3.75 19.98 -14.55
CA SER A 83 -4.58 20.19 -13.36
C SER A 83 -3.82 20.09 -12.03
N GLY A 84 -2.48 19.95 -12.05
CA GLY A 84 -1.64 20.06 -10.86
C GLY A 84 -0.94 21.42 -10.75
N PHE A 85 -0.24 21.66 -9.63
CA PHE A 85 0.58 22.85 -9.35
C PHE A 85 1.54 23.28 -10.48
N GLY A 86 1.85 22.38 -11.43
CA GLY A 86 2.68 22.67 -12.61
C GLY A 86 2.00 23.45 -13.75
N GLY A 87 0.67 23.64 -13.71
CA GLY A 87 -0.09 24.41 -14.71
C GLY A 87 -0.52 25.80 -14.27
N THR A 88 -0.53 26.06 -12.96
CA THR A 88 -0.90 27.34 -12.36
C THR A 88 0.33 28.22 -12.16
N PRO A 89 0.30 29.52 -12.55
CA PRO A 89 1.41 30.41 -12.30
C PRO A 89 1.65 30.52 -10.79
N ALA A 90 2.92 30.50 -10.34
CA ALA A 90 3.27 30.52 -8.92
C ALA A 90 2.63 31.70 -8.14
N ALA A 91 2.39 32.83 -8.81
CA ALA A 91 1.67 33.97 -8.24
C ALA A 91 0.23 33.66 -7.77
N SER A 92 -0.41 32.64 -8.33
CA SER A 92 -1.75 32.19 -7.94
C SER A 92 -1.76 31.24 -6.74
N LEU A 93 -0.59 30.77 -6.28
CA LEU A 93 -0.45 29.82 -5.17
C LEU A 93 -0.49 30.50 -3.79
N GLY A 94 -0.63 31.82 -3.75
CA GLY A 94 -0.70 32.61 -2.52
C GLY A 94 0.61 33.27 -2.13
N SER A 95 0.64 33.79 -0.90
CA SER A 95 1.79 34.51 -0.37
C SER A 95 2.96 33.55 -0.11
N VAL A 96 4.15 33.93 -0.57
CA VAL A 96 5.41 33.26 -0.23
C VAL A 96 5.87 33.60 1.19
N LYS A 97 5.31 34.64 1.82
CA LYS A 97 5.65 35.02 3.20
C LYS A 97 4.85 34.21 4.22
N PRO A 98 5.44 33.84 5.37
CA PRO A 98 4.73 33.12 6.40
C PRO A 98 3.57 33.96 6.97
N PRO A 99 2.49 33.31 7.42
CA PRO A 99 1.41 33.97 8.16
C PRO A 99 1.93 34.62 9.45
N GLN A 100 1.17 35.58 9.98
CA GLN A 100 1.56 36.25 11.22
C GLN A 100 1.66 35.27 12.39
N GLY A 101 2.81 35.27 13.07
CA GLY A 101 3.10 34.36 14.18
C GLY A 101 3.68 33.00 13.76
N VAL A 102 3.90 32.77 12.47
CA VAL A 102 4.59 31.58 11.95
C VAL A 102 5.93 32.01 11.37
N ALA A 103 6.96 31.18 11.59
CA ALA A 103 8.27 31.32 10.98
C ALA A 103 8.52 30.06 10.12
N PHE A 104 9.14 30.23 8.95
CA PHE A 104 9.49 29.08 8.11
C PHE A 104 10.83 28.46 8.49
N ASP A 105 11.75 29.29 8.96
CA ASP A 105 13.05 28.85 9.45
C ASP A 105 13.21 29.17 10.94
N VAL A 106 14.02 28.35 11.60
CA VAL A 106 14.40 28.52 13.00
C VAL A 106 15.23 29.80 13.18
N SER A 107 15.96 30.23 12.14
CA SER A 107 16.70 31.50 12.15
C SER A 107 15.81 32.74 12.33
N GLU A 108 14.54 32.66 11.92
CA GLU A 108 13.54 33.73 12.07
C GLU A 108 12.93 33.77 13.49
N LEU A 109 13.15 32.73 14.30
CA LEU A 109 12.70 32.68 15.69
C LEU A 109 13.69 33.39 16.63
N PRO A 110 13.31 33.69 17.89
CA PRO A 110 14.25 34.20 18.89
C PRO A 110 15.44 33.27 19.14
N ALA A 111 16.59 33.84 19.50
CA ALA A 111 17.87 33.12 19.66
C ALA A 111 17.82 31.88 20.56
N ARG A 112 16.90 31.82 21.54
CA ARG A 112 16.67 30.63 22.39
C ARG A 112 16.25 29.37 21.62
N PHE A 113 15.72 29.53 20.41
CA PHE A 113 15.34 28.42 19.53
C PHE A 113 16.43 28.08 18.52
N HIS A 114 17.46 28.91 18.41
CA HIS A 114 18.56 28.68 17.49
C HIS A 114 19.44 27.54 18.00
N ARG A 115 20.06 26.83 17.07
CA ARG A 115 21.10 25.85 17.41
C ARG A 115 22.33 26.58 17.93
N ALA A 116 23.01 26.00 18.92
CA ALA A 116 24.30 26.52 19.37
C ALA A 116 25.30 26.48 18.18
N PRO A 117 25.96 27.61 17.84
CA PRO A 117 27.00 27.60 16.83
C PRO A 117 28.21 26.82 17.36
N LEU A 118 28.79 25.97 16.50
CA LEU A 118 30.02 25.26 16.82
C LEU A 118 31.20 26.25 16.80
N ASN A 119 32.01 26.21 17.84
CA ASN A 119 33.27 26.95 17.88
C ASN A 119 34.38 26.20 17.12
N ALA A 120 35.49 26.89 16.79
CA ALA A 120 36.58 26.29 16.00
C ALA A 120 37.18 25.04 16.67
N ALA A 121 37.30 25.03 17.99
CA ALA A 121 37.84 23.87 18.73
C ALA A 121 36.89 22.68 18.70
N GLU A 122 35.58 22.91 18.76
CA GLU A 122 34.55 21.87 18.60
C GLU A 122 34.55 21.29 17.20
N ILE A 123 34.75 22.14 16.17
CA ILE A 123 34.90 21.69 14.79
C ILE A 123 36.13 20.78 14.67
N GLU A 124 37.29 21.20 15.17
CA GLU A 124 38.50 20.37 15.17
C GLU A 124 38.33 19.07 15.98
N ALA A 125 37.60 19.11 17.11
CA ALA A 125 37.30 17.92 17.88
C ALA A 125 36.41 16.93 17.11
N ILE A 126 35.43 17.42 16.35
CA ILE A 126 34.58 16.58 15.47
C ILE A 126 35.42 16.01 14.32
N GLU A 127 36.24 16.82 13.66
CA GLU A 127 37.08 16.40 12.54
C GLU A 127 38.17 15.41 12.94
N SER A 128 38.78 15.60 14.11
CA SER A 128 39.74 14.66 14.69
C SER A 128 39.09 13.43 15.32
N GLY A 129 37.76 13.33 15.34
CA GLY A 129 37.03 12.25 16.02
C GLY A 129 37.30 12.19 17.52
N GLY A 130 37.66 13.31 18.14
CA GLY A 130 38.06 13.43 19.54
C GLY A 130 39.50 13.00 19.83
N ALA A 131 40.29 12.62 18.83
CA ALA A 131 41.65 12.13 19.03
C ALA A 131 42.60 13.20 19.60
N ALA A 132 42.38 14.48 19.27
CA ALA A 132 43.22 15.59 19.75
C ALA A 132 42.88 16.06 21.17
N LEU A 133 41.77 15.61 21.77
CA LEU A 133 41.34 16.03 23.11
C LEU A 133 42.05 15.29 24.26
N PHE A 134 42.63 14.12 23.99
CA PHE A 134 43.23 13.24 24.99
C PHE A 134 44.64 12.74 24.64
N GLY A 135 45.26 13.31 23.60
CA GLY A 135 46.62 12.98 23.13
C GLY A 135 47.71 13.84 23.77
#